data_AF-A0A7X8ZV05-F1
#
_entry.id   AF-A0A7X8ZV05-F1
#
_cell.length_a   1.000
_cell.length_b   1.000
_cell.length_c   1.000
_cell.angle_alpha   90.00
_cell.angle_beta   90.00
_cell.angle_gamma   90.00
#
_symmetry.space_group_name_H-M   'P 1'
#
loop_
_entity.id
_entity.type
_entity.pdbx_description
1 polymer ?
#
loop_
_entity_poly.entity_id
_entity_poly.type
_entity_poly.pdbx_seq_one_letter_code
_entity_poly.pdbx_strand_id
1 'polypeptide(L)'
;MANLNEVVDLSTVDYLFCNHTEPDHSGSVKKILAINPNIKIVASAAGIKNIQGIINQDFNGIVAKDNMVFDLGGVTLRTIIAPMLHWPDSLFTWCEEEKVLFSCDFLAAHYCEPRMFDDLVTYPKYYEQAVKVYYDAIFSPFKPFVLDGLRKIKDLDIKLVATSHGPILRSNIKTVMEKYEQWSMPKTHEGIKALILYVTSYGYTRQIADFIKDYLTDKYQAEVESYNVIEHEMDMFAKKIEEADLLLIGSPTINRDALKPIWDVTGLITPFANKGKPALVFGSYGWSGEGVPMIVERLKGLKLNVVGDGVRVVFKPNQKEFEEIKLAVDELMKQVKK
;
A
#
# COMPACT_ATOMS: atom_id res chain seq x y z
N MET A 1 15.01 13.30 -26.66
CA MET A 1 16.08 12.49 -27.29
C MET A 1 17.35 13.28 -27.56
N ALA A 2 17.30 14.59 -27.87
CA ALA A 2 18.49 15.41 -28.11
C ALA A 2 19.60 15.22 -27.05
N ASN A 3 19.27 15.35 -25.75
CA ASN A 3 20.24 15.19 -24.67
C ASN A 3 20.87 13.78 -24.59
N LEU A 4 20.15 12.71 -24.98
CA LEU A 4 20.73 11.36 -24.99
C LEU A 4 21.76 11.21 -26.11
N ASN A 5 21.46 11.78 -27.28
CA ASN A 5 22.35 11.77 -28.44
C ASN A 5 23.65 12.57 -28.23
N GLU A 6 23.70 13.45 -27.22
CA GLU A 6 24.93 14.13 -26.81
C GLU A 6 25.92 13.18 -26.11
N VAL A 7 25.43 12.08 -25.55
CA VAL A 7 26.23 11.11 -24.78
C VAL A 7 26.47 9.81 -25.56
N VAL A 8 25.45 9.33 -26.29
CA VAL A 8 25.53 8.07 -27.04
C VAL A 8 24.60 8.08 -28.25
N ASP A 9 25.04 7.47 -29.35
CA ASP A 9 24.13 7.15 -30.45
C ASP A 9 23.15 6.05 -30.00
N LEU A 10 21.87 6.39 -29.83
CA LEU A 10 20.85 5.45 -29.39
C LEU A 10 20.72 4.21 -30.30
N SER A 11 21.11 4.30 -31.57
CA SER A 11 21.09 3.17 -32.51
C SER A 11 22.15 2.11 -32.18
N THR A 12 23.18 2.46 -31.40
CA THR A 12 24.25 1.54 -30.99
C THR A 12 24.04 0.95 -29.60
N VAL A 13 22.95 1.30 -28.90
CA VAL A 13 22.68 0.80 -27.55
C VAL A 13 22.11 -0.62 -27.61
N ASP A 14 22.77 -1.57 -26.94
CA ASP A 14 22.38 -2.98 -26.97
C ASP A 14 21.16 -3.30 -26.08
N TYR A 15 21.09 -2.70 -24.89
CA TYR A 15 20.11 -3.03 -23.86
C TYR A 15 19.40 -1.80 -23.32
N LEU A 16 18.09 -1.95 -23.06
CA LEU A 16 17.29 -1.02 -22.27
C LEU A 16 16.75 -1.77 -21.05
N PHE A 17 17.25 -1.45 -19.87
CA PHE A 17 16.74 -2.01 -18.62
C PHE A 17 15.52 -1.22 -18.15
N CYS A 18 14.37 -1.89 -18.07
CA CYS A 18 13.14 -1.34 -17.52
C CYS A 18 12.88 -1.97 -16.16
N ASN A 19 13.40 -1.32 -15.11
CA ASN A 19 13.21 -1.76 -13.72
C ASN A 19 11.76 -1.68 -13.26
N HIS A 20 11.00 -0.77 -13.87
CA HIS A 20 9.57 -0.56 -13.64
C HIS A 20 8.93 0.01 -14.92
N THR A 21 7.62 -0.15 -15.07
CA THR A 21 6.89 0.09 -16.31
C THR A 21 5.72 1.07 -16.18
N GLU A 22 5.51 1.70 -15.02
CA GLU A 22 4.55 2.81 -14.92
C GLU A 22 4.85 3.88 -16.01
N PRO A 23 3.83 4.56 -16.57
CA PRO A 23 4.00 5.38 -17.78
C PRO A 23 4.99 6.54 -17.67
N ASP A 24 5.30 7.01 -16.46
CA ASP A 24 6.36 8.00 -16.20
C ASP A 24 7.77 7.44 -16.51
N HIS A 25 8.00 6.14 -16.36
CA HIS A 25 9.25 5.46 -16.70
C HIS A 25 9.25 4.86 -18.11
N SER A 26 8.09 4.34 -18.56
CA SER A 26 7.98 3.61 -19.82
C SER A 26 7.51 4.46 -21.01
N GLY A 27 7.07 5.69 -20.79
CA GLY A 27 6.45 6.54 -21.82
C GLY A 27 7.34 6.86 -23.03
N SER A 28 8.66 6.70 -22.89
CA SER A 28 9.62 6.91 -23.99
C SER A 28 10.04 5.63 -24.73
N VAL A 29 9.65 4.43 -24.25
CA VAL A 29 10.06 3.14 -24.85
C VAL A 29 9.71 3.07 -26.33
N LYS A 30 8.50 3.47 -26.72
CA LYS A 30 8.06 3.48 -28.12
C LYS A 30 8.93 4.38 -29.01
N LYS A 31 9.38 5.53 -28.48
CA LYS A 31 10.26 6.46 -29.20
C LYS A 31 11.67 5.90 -29.34
N ILE A 32 12.18 5.21 -28.31
CA ILE A 32 13.48 4.54 -28.35
C ILE A 32 13.46 3.43 -29.40
N LEU A 33 12.41 2.59 -29.42
CA LEU A 33 12.26 1.52 -30.41
C LEU A 33 12.17 2.03 -31.85
N ALA A 34 11.60 3.22 -32.08
CA ALA A 34 11.57 3.82 -33.41
C ALA A 34 12.97 4.23 -33.92
N ILE A 35 13.90 4.53 -33.01
CA ILE A 35 15.29 4.88 -33.32
C ILE A 35 16.15 3.62 -33.40
N ASN A 36 15.98 2.70 -32.46
CA ASN A 36 16.70 1.44 -32.39
C ASN A 36 15.71 0.26 -32.26
N PRO A 37 15.24 -0.30 -33.39
CA PRO A 37 14.33 -1.44 -33.38
C PRO A 37 14.93 -2.74 -32.83
N ASN A 38 16.27 -2.83 -32.77
CA ASN A 38 17.00 -4.03 -32.37
C ASN A 38 17.37 -4.07 -30.88
N ILE A 39 17.17 -2.96 -30.15
CA ILE A 39 17.48 -2.86 -28.72
C ILE A 39 16.77 -3.96 -27.92
N LYS A 40 17.50 -4.61 -27.03
CA LYS A 40 16.97 -5.65 -26.15
C LYS A 40 16.40 -5.00 -24.89
N ILE A 41 15.09 -5.10 -24.69
CA ILE A 41 14.42 -4.57 -23.51
C ILE A 41 14.45 -5.63 -22.41
N VAL A 42 15.17 -5.35 -21.33
CA VAL A 42 15.28 -6.23 -20.15
C VAL A 42 14.26 -5.77 -19.11
N ALA A 43 13.31 -6.63 -18.76
CA ALA A 43 12.31 -6.35 -17.74
C ALA A 43 11.86 -7.65 -17.05
N SER A 44 11.15 -7.55 -15.92
CA SER A 44 10.54 -8.73 -15.30
C SER A 44 9.47 -9.35 -16.21
N ALA A 45 9.02 -10.56 -15.89
CA ALA A 45 7.94 -11.21 -16.66
C ALA A 45 6.64 -10.39 -16.70
N ALA A 46 6.30 -9.69 -15.61
CA ALA A 46 5.18 -8.76 -15.60
C ALA A 46 5.51 -7.49 -16.38
N GLY A 47 6.74 -6.98 -16.29
CA GLY A 47 7.20 -5.81 -17.02
C GLY A 47 7.13 -5.98 -18.54
N ILE A 48 7.52 -7.15 -19.07
CA ILE A 48 7.38 -7.45 -20.50
C ILE A 48 5.92 -7.36 -20.95
N LYS A 49 4.98 -7.92 -20.18
CA LYS A 49 3.54 -7.84 -20.47
C LYS A 49 3.02 -6.39 -20.40
N ASN A 50 3.44 -5.65 -19.36
CA ASN A 50 3.04 -4.27 -19.16
C ASN A 50 3.53 -3.39 -20.32
N ILE A 51 4.82 -3.48 -20.69
CA ILE A 51 5.39 -2.74 -21.81
C ILE A 51 4.61 -3.05 -23.07
N GLN A 52 4.36 -4.33 -23.40
CA GLN A 52 3.60 -4.72 -24.58
C GLN A 52 2.21 -4.06 -24.61
N GLY A 53 1.50 -4.05 -23.48
CA GLY A 53 0.20 -3.39 -23.34
C GLY A 53 0.25 -1.86 -23.43
N ILE A 54 1.34 -1.25 -22.96
CA ILE A 54 1.54 0.21 -23.00
C ILE A 54 1.86 0.67 -24.44
N ILE A 55 2.82 0.02 -25.09
CA ILE A 55 3.29 0.46 -26.42
C ILE A 55 2.45 -0.09 -27.58
N ASN A 56 1.71 -1.18 -27.34
CA ASN A 56 0.86 -1.89 -28.30
C ASN A 56 1.61 -2.29 -29.59
N GLN A 57 2.82 -2.83 -29.42
CA GLN A 57 3.66 -3.36 -30.50
C GLN A 57 4.62 -4.41 -29.94
N ASP A 58 5.12 -5.28 -30.81
CA ASP A 58 6.15 -6.25 -30.45
C ASP A 58 7.51 -5.55 -30.30
N PHE A 59 8.37 -6.18 -29.48
CA PHE A 59 9.73 -5.72 -29.22
C PHE A 59 10.62 -6.90 -28.83
N ASN A 60 11.93 -6.70 -28.91
CA ASN A 60 12.90 -7.70 -28.49
C ASN A 60 13.04 -7.71 -26.95
N GLY A 61 12.21 -8.52 -26.28
CA GLY A 61 12.15 -8.59 -24.81
C GLY A 61 13.02 -9.70 -24.22
N ILE A 62 13.77 -9.39 -23.17
CA ILE A 62 14.46 -10.35 -22.30
C ILE A 62 13.74 -10.36 -20.95
N VAL A 63 13.17 -11.51 -20.61
CA VAL A 63 12.57 -11.74 -19.29
C VAL A 63 13.69 -11.91 -18.26
N ALA A 64 13.93 -10.86 -17.47
CA ALA A 64 14.87 -10.86 -16.36
C ALA A 64 14.46 -11.91 -15.32
N LYS A 65 15.46 -12.63 -14.80
CA LYS A 65 15.33 -13.58 -13.69
C LYS A 65 16.07 -13.05 -12.48
N ASP A 66 15.74 -13.56 -11.30
CA ASP A 66 16.45 -13.19 -10.09
C ASP A 66 17.92 -13.61 -10.19
N ASN A 67 18.82 -12.68 -9.89
CA ASN A 67 20.27 -12.81 -10.04
C ASN A 67 20.76 -13.12 -11.47
N MET A 68 20.00 -12.76 -12.51
CA MET A 68 20.47 -12.83 -13.89
C MET A 68 21.56 -11.78 -14.13
N VAL A 69 22.66 -12.21 -14.73
CA VAL A 69 23.87 -11.41 -14.94
C VAL A 69 24.02 -11.00 -16.41
N PHE A 70 24.42 -9.76 -16.63
CA PHE A 70 24.73 -9.15 -17.91
C PHE A 70 26.13 -8.55 -17.84
N ASP A 71 27.11 -9.18 -18.49
CA ASP A 71 28.45 -8.63 -18.68
C ASP A 71 28.44 -7.65 -19.86
N LEU A 72 28.76 -6.38 -19.59
CA LEU A 72 28.76 -5.30 -20.57
C LEU A 72 30.18 -4.90 -21.01
N GLY A 73 31.20 -5.70 -20.68
CA GLY A 73 32.59 -5.44 -21.09
C GLY A 73 33.28 -4.40 -20.22
N GLY A 74 33.41 -4.73 -18.93
CA GLY A 74 34.06 -3.89 -17.91
C GLY A 74 33.15 -3.53 -16.74
N VAL A 75 31.84 -3.68 -16.93
CA VAL A 75 30.82 -3.55 -15.89
C VAL A 75 29.84 -4.72 -16.00
N THR A 76 29.42 -5.23 -14.87
CA THR A 76 28.48 -6.33 -14.71
C THR A 76 27.19 -5.82 -14.06
N LEU A 77 26.06 -6.01 -14.74
CA LEU A 77 24.74 -5.75 -14.19
C LEU A 77 24.07 -7.04 -13.75
N ARG A 78 23.46 -7.04 -12.56
CA ARG A 78 22.68 -8.15 -12.03
C ARG A 78 21.27 -7.71 -11.69
N THR A 79 20.26 -8.41 -12.20
CA THR A 79 18.86 -8.11 -11.90
C THR A 79 18.40 -8.78 -10.61
N ILE A 80 17.61 -8.09 -9.79
CA ILE A 80 17.07 -8.58 -8.51
C ILE A 80 15.55 -8.37 -8.56
N ILE A 81 14.78 -9.45 -8.56
CA ILE A 81 13.33 -9.39 -8.77
C ILE A 81 12.65 -8.99 -7.45
N ALA A 82 11.84 -7.93 -7.47
CA ALA A 82 11.20 -7.33 -6.30
C ALA A 82 9.70 -7.08 -6.54
N PRO A 83 8.91 -8.14 -6.79
CA PRO A 83 7.53 -8.00 -7.24
C PRO A 83 6.65 -7.40 -6.15
N MET A 84 5.64 -6.63 -6.55
CA MET A 84 4.70 -5.94 -5.66
C MET A 84 5.32 -4.88 -4.75
N LEU A 85 6.60 -4.57 -4.95
CA LEU A 85 7.21 -3.38 -4.37
C LEU A 85 6.80 -2.19 -5.23
N HIS A 86 5.63 -1.62 -4.92
CA HIS A 86 4.82 -0.72 -5.78
C HIS A 86 3.97 -1.46 -6.81
N TRP A 87 4.58 -2.10 -7.82
CA TRP A 87 3.86 -2.81 -8.88
C TRP A 87 4.36 -4.26 -9.05
N PRO A 88 3.58 -5.15 -9.70
CA PRO A 88 3.98 -6.54 -9.91
C PRO A 88 5.26 -6.72 -10.75
N ASP A 89 5.65 -5.72 -11.54
CA ASP A 89 6.80 -5.77 -12.44
C ASP A 89 8.13 -5.27 -11.84
N SER A 90 8.09 -4.65 -10.67
CA SER A 90 9.26 -4.03 -10.05
C SER A 90 10.45 -5.00 -9.92
N LEU A 91 11.63 -4.51 -10.29
CA LEU A 91 12.92 -5.14 -10.06
C LEU A 91 14.00 -4.08 -9.80
N PHE A 92 15.11 -4.50 -9.20
CA PHE A 92 16.32 -3.67 -9.12
C PHE A 92 17.36 -4.15 -10.13
N THR A 93 18.23 -3.23 -10.54
CA THR A 93 19.44 -3.56 -11.29
C THR A 93 20.64 -3.15 -10.45
N TRP A 94 21.55 -4.08 -10.19
CA TRP A 94 22.74 -3.88 -9.39
C TRP A 94 23.98 -3.87 -10.27
N CYS A 95 24.81 -2.85 -10.14
CA CYS A 95 26.10 -2.73 -10.82
C CYS A 95 27.22 -3.14 -9.85
N GLU A 96 27.88 -4.27 -10.12
CA GLU A 96 28.81 -4.91 -9.17
C GLU A 96 30.07 -4.06 -8.92
N GLU A 97 30.72 -3.59 -9.99
CA GLU A 97 32.01 -2.91 -9.93
C GLU A 97 31.88 -1.49 -9.36
N GLU A 98 30.88 -0.73 -9.84
CA GLU A 98 30.62 0.65 -9.40
C GLU A 98 29.84 0.71 -8.08
N LYS A 99 29.30 -0.42 -7.61
CA LYS A 99 28.51 -0.52 -6.38
C LYS A 99 27.27 0.38 -6.38
N VAL A 100 26.59 0.45 -7.53
CA VAL A 100 25.41 1.27 -7.77
C VAL A 100 24.16 0.39 -7.82
N LEU A 101 23.17 0.72 -7.00
CA LEU A 101 21.84 0.13 -7.06
C LEU A 101 20.89 1.05 -7.83
N PHE A 102 20.39 0.58 -8.97
CA PHE A 102 19.28 1.22 -9.67
C PHE A 102 17.97 0.69 -9.07
N SER A 103 17.41 1.42 -8.12
CA SER A 103 16.24 1.00 -7.34
C SER A 103 14.89 1.45 -7.93
N CYS A 104 14.93 2.30 -8.96
CA CYS A 104 13.75 2.95 -9.51
C CYS A 104 12.98 3.67 -8.38
N ASP A 105 11.69 3.37 -8.19
CA ASP A 105 10.86 4.06 -7.22
C ASP A 105 11.24 3.77 -5.76
N PHE A 106 11.95 2.67 -5.51
CA PHE A 106 12.28 2.29 -4.14
C PHE A 106 13.34 3.22 -3.54
N LEU A 107 13.09 3.72 -2.32
CA LEU A 107 13.90 4.71 -1.60
C LEU A 107 13.89 6.13 -2.22
N ALA A 108 13.01 6.37 -3.19
CA ALA A 108 12.93 7.63 -3.92
C ALA A 108 12.13 8.72 -3.19
N ALA A 109 12.06 9.90 -3.82
CA ALA A 109 11.18 10.98 -3.41
C ALA A 109 10.73 11.82 -4.61
N HIS A 110 9.48 12.30 -4.59
CA HIS A 110 9.03 13.36 -5.48
C HIS A 110 9.61 14.70 -5.01
N TYR A 111 10.84 15.01 -5.41
CA TYR A 111 11.54 16.23 -5.03
C TYR A 111 12.44 16.73 -6.16
N CYS A 112 12.24 17.96 -6.63
CA CYS A 112 13.04 18.54 -7.70
C CYS A 112 14.21 19.34 -7.11
N GLU A 113 15.45 18.96 -7.47
CA GLU A 113 16.68 19.62 -7.00
C GLU A 113 17.71 19.70 -8.14
N PRO A 114 18.36 20.85 -8.35
CA PRO A 114 19.38 21.00 -9.40
C PRO A 114 20.68 20.21 -9.16
N ARG A 115 21.02 19.86 -7.92
CA ARG A 115 22.35 19.30 -7.55
C ARG A 115 22.44 17.77 -7.55
N MET A 116 21.40 17.07 -8.00
CA MET A 116 21.29 15.61 -8.20
C MET A 116 21.53 14.69 -7.00
N PHE A 117 22.40 15.02 -6.03
CA PHE A 117 22.75 14.15 -4.90
C PHE A 117 22.12 14.62 -3.59
N ASP A 118 21.77 13.66 -2.73
CA ASP A 118 21.04 13.87 -1.47
C ASP A 118 21.75 14.79 -0.46
N ASP A 119 23.08 14.77 -0.41
CA ASP A 119 23.91 15.63 0.45
C ASP A 119 24.16 17.03 -0.12
N LEU A 120 23.81 17.28 -1.38
CA LEU A 120 23.93 18.59 -2.01
C LEU A 120 22.60 19.36 -2.05
N VAL A 121 21.51 18.73 -1.60
CA VAL A 121 20.16 19.30 -1.58
C VAL A 121 20.15 20.65 -0.87
N THR A 122 19.55 21.65 -1.51
CA THR A 122 19.52 23.03 -1.02
C THR A 122 18.66 23.16 0.25
N TYR A 123 17.58 22.38 0.34
CA TYR A 123 16.69 22.36 1.52
C TYR A 123 16.48 20.94 2.08
N PRO A 124 17.44 20.41 2.86
CA PRO A 124 17.41 19.03 3.33
C PRO A 124 16.15 18.64 4.11
N LYS A 125 15.57 19.57 4.88
CA LYS A 125 14.33 19.33 5.65
C LYS A 125 13.11 19.05 4.75
N TYR A 126 12.98 19.77 3.64
CA TYR A 126 11.87 19.53 2.71
C TYR A 126 12.07 18.25 1.91
N TYR A 127 13.31 17.91 1.58
CA TYR A 127 13.61 16.62 0.98
C TYR A 127 13.27 15.45 1.92
N GLU A 128 13.63 15.54 3.20
CA GLU A 128 13.27 14.52 4.19
C GLU A 128 11.74 14.34 4.31
N GLN A 129 10.98 15.44 4.28
CA GLN A 129 9.52 15.39 4.25
C GLN A 129 9.01 14.73 2.97
N ALA A 130 9.59 15.06 1.82
CA ALA A 130 9.20 14.46 0.54
C ALA A 130 9.45 12.95 0.51
N VAL A 131 10.54 12.46 1.11
CA VAL A 131 10.79 11.01 1.26
C VAL A 131 9.68 10.34 2.07
N LYS A 132 9.22 10.97 3.17
CA LYS A 132 8.12 10.43 3.99
C LYS A 132 6.80 10.42 3.22
N VAL A 133 6.46 11.53 2.56
CA VAL A 133 5.23 11.67 1.76
C VAL A 133 5.20 10.64 0.64
N TYR A 134 6.34 10.45 -0.04
CA TYR A 134 6.49 9.46 -1.10
C TYR A 134 6.24 8.04 -0.57
N TYR A 135 6.88 7.68 0.55
CA TYR A 135 6.65 6.39 1.20
C TYR A 135 5.18 6.19 1.59
N ASP A 136 4.55 7.19 2.22
CA ASP A 136 3.16 7.07 2.67
C ASP A 136 2.19 6.88 1.51
N ALA A 137 2.40 7.61 0.42
CA ALA A 137 1.53 7.54 -0.76
C ALA A 137 1.70 6.23 -1.53
N ILE A 138 2.93 5.70 -1.63
CA ILE A 138 3.26 4.63 -2.57
C ILE A 138 3.50 3.29 -1.85
N PHE A 139 4.32 3.29 -0.80
CA PHE A 139 4.83 2.06 -0.20
C PHE A 139 4.10 1.60 1.06
N SER A 140 3.38 2.50 1.75
CA SER A 140 2.63 2.15 2.97
C SER A 140 1.59 1.02 2.80
N PRO A 141 0.99 0.77 1.61
CA PRO A 141 0.14 -0.40 1.39
C PRO A 141 0.92 -1.71 1.18
N PHE A 142 2.21 -1.64 0.89
CA PHE A 142 3.06 -2.76 0.48
C PHE A 142 4.16 -3.10 1.51
N LYS A 143 3.95 -2.77 2.80
CA LYS A 143 4.94 -2.93 3.89
C LYS A 143 5.69 -4.28 3.87
N PRO A 144 5.04 -5.46 3.74
CA PRO A 144 5.77 -6.73 3.69
C PRO A 144 6.72 -6.83 2.49
N PHE A 145 6.37 -6.25 1.35
CA PHE A 145 7.21 -6.21 0.15
C PHE A 145 8.35 -5.21 0.29
N VAL A 146 8.15 -4.11 1.02
CA VAL A 146 9.24 -3.19 1.40
C VAL A 146 10.29 -3.91 2.22
N LEU A 147 9.87 -4.65 3.25
CA LEU A 147 10.77 -5.44 4.09
C LEU A 147 11.51 -6.52 3.29
N ASP A 148 10.81 -7.18 2.36
CA ASP A 148 11.43 -8.15 1.45
C ASP A 148 12.45 -7.48 0.51
N GLY A 149 12.13 -6.31 -0.02
CA GLY A 149 13.02 -5.50 -0.85
C GLY A 149 14.31 -5.12 -0.13
N LEU A 150 14.21 -4.62 1.12
CA LEU A 150 15.37 -4.33 1.97
C LEU A 150 16.21 -5.60 2.22
N ARG A 151 15.55 -6.72 2.53
CA ARG A 151 16.22 -8.01 2.76
C ARG A 151 16.99 -8.50 1.53
N LYS A 152 16.47 -8.28 0.32
CA LYS A 152 17.11 -8.67 -0.95
C LYS A 152 18.40 -7.92 -1.24
N ILE A 153 18.53 -6.69 -0.73
CA ILE A 153 19.69 -5.82 -0.99
C ILE A 153 20.64 -5.67 0.21
N LYS A 154 20.32 -6.32 1.34
CA LYS A 154 21.05 -6.15 2.62
C LYS A 154 22.55 -6.51 2.56
N ASP A 155 22.92 -7.47 1.71
CA ASP A 155 24.28 -8.01 1.62
C ASP A 155 25.09 -7.31 0.51
N LEU A 156 24.51 -6.32 -0.18
CA LEU A 156 25.19 -5.54 -1.21
C LEU A 156 26.01 -4.43 -0.54
N ASP A 157 27.26 -4.26 -0.98
CA ASP A 157 28.11 -3.14 -0.57
C ASP A 157 27.75 -1.88 -1.37
N ILE A 158 26.60 -1.28 -1.09
CA ILE A 158 26.01 -0.18 -1.85
C ILE A 158 26.74 1.14 -1.54
N LYS A 159 27.31 1.76 -2.58
CA LYS A 159 27.88 3.12 -2.50
C LYS A 159 26.91 4.20 -3.00
N LEU A 160 26.01 3.84 -3.90
CA LEU A 160 25.07 4.76 -4.53
C LEU A 160 23.73 4.05 -4.75
N VAL A 161 22.62 4.75 -4.48
CA VAL A 161 21.28 4.34 -4.94
C VAL A 161 20.77 5.36 -5.95
N ALA A 162 20.70 4.95 -7.21
CA ALA A 162 20.14 5.73 -8.31
C ALA A 162 18.63 5.46 -8.42
N THR A 163 17.84 6.35 -7.85
CA THR A 163 16.38 6.31 -7.88
C THR A 163 15.84 6.87 -9.20
N SER A 164 14.58 6.54 -9.53
CA SER A 164 13.88 7.13 -10.69
C SER A 164 13.40 8.56 -10.39
N HIS A 165 13.10 8.85 -9.13
CA HIS A 165 12.58 10.13 -8.67
C HIS A 165 13.50 10.76 -7.62
N GLY A 166 13.71 12.06 -7.76
CA GLY A 166 14.44 12.88 -6.80
C GLY A 166 15.96 12.67 -6.78
N PRO A 167 16.64 13.17 -5.73
CA PRO A 167 18.08 13.05 -5.59
C PRO A 167 18.57 11.60 -5.46
N ILE A 168 19.71 11.32 -6.08
CA ILE A 168 20.50 10.10 -5.93
C ILE A 168 21.04 10.02 -4.51
N LEU A 169 20.84 8.88 -3.84
CA LEU A 169 21.35 8.67 -2.49
C LEU A 169 22.82 8.27 -2.55
N ARG A 170 23.69 9.06 -1.92
CA ARG A 170 25.10 8.71 -1.69
C ARG A 170 25.52 8.80 -0.23
N SER A 171 24.92 9.70 0.55
CA SER A 171 25.30 9.92 1.95
C SER A 171 24.32 9.36 2.96
N ASN A 172 23.00 9.38 2.66
CA ASN A 172 21.96 8.99 3.61
C ASN A 172 21.34 7.62 3.32
N ILE A 173 21.98 6.77 2.50
CA ILE A 173 21.46 5.46 2.08
C ILE A 173 20.96 4.65 3.27
N LYS A 174 21.82 4.47 4.29
CA LYS A 174 21.50 3.70 5.49
C LYS A 174 20.31 4.30 6.25
N THR A 175 20.30 5.62 6.44
CA THR A 175 19.22 6.32 7.15
C THR A 175 17.88 6.20 6.44
N VAL A 176 17.84 6.27 5.11
CA VAL A 176 16.60 6.10 4.34
C VAL A 176 16.12 4.64 4.42
N MET A 177 17.02 3.66 4.33
CA MET A 177 16.68 2.25 4.51
C MET A 177 16.14 1.95 5.91
N GLU A 178 16.79 2.45 6.97
CA GLU A 178 16.33 2.31 8.37
C GLU A 178 14.95 2.95 8.57
N LYS A 179 14.66 4.08 7.92
CA LYS A 179 13.33 4.71 7.94
C LYS A 179 12.27 3.86 7.25
N TYR A 180 12.55 3.39 6.02
CA TYR A 180 11.64 2.50 5.29
C TYR A 180 11.37 1.22 6.09
N GLU A 181 12.40 0.67 6.71
CA GLU A 181 12.31 -0.47 7.63
C GLU A 181 11.36 -0.14 8.78
N GLN A 182 11.66 0.92 9.55
CA GLN A 182 10.84 1.35 10.69
C GLN A 182 9.37 1.62 10.32
N TRP A 183 9.12 2.26 9.18
CA TRP A 183 7.76 2.57 8.74
C TRP A 183 6.99 1.36 8.20
N SER A 184 7.70 0.31 7.80
CA SER A 184 7.12 -0.94 7.28
C SER A 184 6.95 -1.99 8.36
N MET A 185 7.68 -1.85 9.47
CA MET A 185 7.64 -2.82 10.53
C MET A 185 6.23 -2.88 11.15
N PRO A 186 5.70 -4.09 11.43
CA PRO A 186 4.45 -4.22 12.14
C PRO A 186 4.53 -3.41 13.44
N LYS A 187 3.60 -2.48 13.63
CA LYS A 187 3.50 -1.79 14.90
C LYS A 187 3.01 -2.79 15.92
N THR A 188 3.81 -3.05 16.94
CA THR A 188 3.38 -3.78 18.12
C THR A 188 2.85 -2.76 19.12
N HIS A 189 1.54 -2.71 19.31
CA HIS A 189 0.94 -2.03 20.47
C HIS A 189 0.65 -3.06 21.56
N GLU A 190 0.68 -2.60 22.81
CA GLU A 190 0.28 -3.43 23.94
C GLU A 190 -1.26 -3.51 23.97
N GLY A 191 -1.80 -4.73 24.02
CA GLY A 191 -3.24 -4.96 24.05
C GLY A 191 -3.90 -4.94 22.67
N ILE A 192 -5.23 -5.02 22.67
CA ILE A 192 -6.05 -5.13 21.45
C ILE A 192 -6.61 -3.75 21.12
N LYS A 193 -6.43 -3.29 19.89
CA LYS A 193 -6.96 -2.01 19.42
C LYS A 193 -8.19 -2.21 18.54
N ALA A 194 -9.32 -1.66 18.95
CA ALA A 194 -10.57 -1.71 18.20
C ALA A 194 -10.97 -0.33 17.68
N LEU A 195 -11.42 -0.27 16.42
CA LEU A 195 -11.96 0.92 15.81
C LEU A 195 -13.42 0.70 15.43
N ILE A 196 -14.31 1.50 16.02
CA ILE A 196 -15.74 1.52 15.71
C ILE A 196 -16.03 2.77 14.88
N LEU A 197 -16.42 2.58 13.62
CA LEU A 197 -16.84 3.65 12.72
C LEU A 197 -18.32 3.47 12.42
N TYR A 198 -19.14 4.44 12.81
CA TYR A 198 -20.59 4.32 12.61
C TYR A 198 -21.22 5.63 12.15
N VAL A 199 -22.46 5.52 11.67
CA VAL A 199 -23.39 6.64 11.53
C VAL A 199 -24.69 6.28 12.22
N THR A 200 -25.47 7.27 12.64
CA THR A 200 -26.76 7.05 13.31
C THR A 200 -27.76 8.14 12.93
N SER A 201 -29.03 7.77 12.79
CA SER A 201 -30.11 8.73 12.52
C SER A 201 -30.94 9.02 13.77
N TYR A 202 -31.37 7.96 14.47
CA TYR A 202 -32.22 8.06 15.67
C TYR A 202 -31.51 7.66 16.97
N GLY A 203 -30.19 7.51 16.94
CA GLY A 203 -29.39 7.11 18.11
C GLY A 203 -29.33 5.60 18.37
N TYR A 204 -30.12 4.76 17.70
CA TYR A 204 -30.11 3.32 17.96
C TYR A 204 -28.82 2.62 17.52
N THR A 205 -28.27 2.95 16.34
CA THR A 205 -26.96 2.43 15.93
C THR A 205 -25.84 2.90 16.87
N ARG A 206 -25.96 4.13 17.42
CA ARG A 206 -25.03 4.65 18.44
C ARG A 206 -25.11 3.84 19.74
N GLN A 207 -26.31 3.51 20.22
CA GLN A 207 -26.46 2.64 21.41
C GLN A 207 -25.79 1.28 21.22
N ILE A 208 -25.83 0.70 20.01
CA ILE A 208 -25.11 -0.54 19.70
C ILE A 208 -23.60 -0.31 19.74
N ALA A 209 -23.11 0.78 19.11
CA ALA A 209 -21.68 1.13 19.11
C ALA A 209 -21.12 1.35 20.53
N ASP A 210 -21.85 2.10 21.37
CA ASP A 210 -21.48 2.38 22.76
C ASP A 210 -21.44 1.09 23.58
N PHE A 211 -22.45 0.22 23.42
CA PHE A 211 -22.46 -1.08 24.10
C PHE A 211 -21.30 -1.98 23.69
N ILE A 212 -20.98 -2.05 22.38
CA ILE A 212 -19.84 -2.85 21.91
C ILE A 212 -18.52 -2.28 22.47
N LYS A 213 -18.39 -0.94 22.50
CA LYS A 213 -17.23 -0.27 23.08
C LYS A 213 -17.04 -0.68 24.54
N ASP A 214 -18.07 -0.50 25.37
CA ASP A 214 -18.02 -0.81 26.79
C ASP A 214 -17.69 -2.30 27.01
N TYR A 215 -18.32 -3.20 26.24
CA TYR A 215 -18.07 -4.63 26.35
C TYR A 215 -16.65 -5.05 25.97
N LEU A 216 -16.09 -4.48 24.90
CA LEU A 216 -14.70 -4.71 24.47
C LEU A 216 -13.71 -4.19 25.53
N THR A 217 -13.96 -3.00 26.08
CA THR A 217 -13.11 -2.43 27.13
C THR A 217 -13.19 -3.24 28.42
N ASP A 218 -14.38 -3.54 28.92
CA ASP A 218 -14.56 -4.19 30.23
C ASP A 218 -14.08 -5.64 30.24
N LYS A 219 -14.45 -6.41 29.21
CA LYS A 219 -14.16 -7.86 29.17
C LYS A 219 -12.77 -8.17 28.64
N TYR A 220 -12.33 -7.44 27.61
CA TYR A 220 -11.11 -7.75 26.86
C TYR A 220 -9.99 -6.73 27.06
N GLN A 221 -10.23 -5.68 27.85
CA GLN A 221 -9.26 -4.61 28.10
C GLN A 221 -8.71 -4.00 26.80
N ALA A 222 -9.57 -3.95 25.77
CA ALA A 222 -9.21 -3.39 24.47
C ALA A 222 -9.18 -1.85 24.53
N GLU A 223 -8.22 -1.24 23.83
CA GLU A 223 -8.23 0.18 23.50
C GLU A 223 -9.26 0.39 22.38
N VAL A 224 -10.40 1.01 22.71
CA VAL A 224 -11.49 1.21 21.76
C VAL A 224 -11.64 2.68 21.40
N GLU A 225 -11.42 2.99 20.13
CA GLU A 225 -11.80 4.27 19.54
C GLU A 225 -13.14 4.14 18.82
N SER A 226 -14.08 5.06 19.06
CA SER A 226 -15.43 5.01 18.48
C SER A 226 -15.82 6.38 17.95
N TYR A 227 -16.24 6.44 16.68
CA TYR A 227 -16.51 7.68 15.97
C TYR A 227 -17.85 7.61 15.22
N ASN A 228 -18.67 8.65 15.40
CA ASN A 228 -19.71 8.97 14.44
C ASN A 228 -19.04 9.67 13.24
N VAL A 229 -18.96 9.00 12.11
CA VAL A 229 -18.05 9.40 11.00
C VAL A 229 -18.41 10.74 10.38
N ILE A 230 -19.64 11.23 10.56
CA ILE A 230 -20.08 12.55 10.07
C ILE A 230 -19.63 13.72 10.95
N GLU A 231 -19.06 13.45 12.12
CA GLU A 231 -18.58 14.45 13.07
C GLU A 231 -17.06 14.73 12.92
N HIS A 232 -16.42 14.09 11.93
CA HIS A 232 -14.96 14.11 11.76
C HIS A 232 -14.55 14.14 10.28
N GLU A 233 -13.31 14.56 10.01
CA GLU A 233 -12.72 14.58 8.67
C GLU A 233 -12.42 13.14 8.19
N MET A 234 -12.93 12.79 7.01
CA MET A 234 -12.86 11.41 6.48
C MET A 234 -11.42 10.88 6.35
N ASP A 235 -10.47 11.74 5.97
CA ASP A 235 -9.08 11.38 5.70
C ASP A 235 -8.34 10.86 6.94
N MET A 236 -8.82 11.17 8.15
CA MET A 236 -8.19 10.66 9.38
C MET A 236 -8.42 9.16 9.59
N PHE A 237 -9.44 8.58 8.95
CA PHE A 237 -9.84 7.20 9.20
C PHE A 237 -8.95 6.18 8.47
N ALA A 238 -8.34 6.52 7.33
CA ALA A 238 -7.51 5.59 6.57
C ALA A 238 -6.39 4.99 7.45
N LYS A 239 -5.65 5.86 8.15
CA LYS A 239 -4.59 5.44 9.08
C LYS A 239 -5.12 4.66 10.28
N LYS A 240 -6.24 5.10 10.87
CA LYS A 240 -6.84 4.42 12.03
C LYS A 240 -7.32 3.02 11.67
N ILE A 241 -7.91 2.86 10.48
CA ILE A 241 -8.34 1.57 9.94
C ILE A 241 -7.14 0.63 9.85
N GLU A 242 -6.00 1.09 9.31
CA GLU A 242 -4.80 0.25 9.22
C GLU A 242 -4.25 -0.16 10.59
N GLU A 243 -4.22 0.76 11.55
CA GLU A 243 -3.65 0.55 12.89
C GLU A 243 -4.53 -0.31 13.82
N ALA A 244 -5.83 -0.44 13.54
CA ALA A 244 -6.73 -1.24 14.38
C ALA A 244 -6.57 -2.75 14.14
N ASP A 245 -6.63 -3.56 15.19
CA ASP A 245 -6.73 -5.03 15.09
C ASP A 245 -8.15 -5.47 14.74
N LEU A 246 -9.14 -4.73 15.25
CA LEU A 246 -10.56 -4.99 15.06
C LEU A 246 -11.20 -3.81 14.35
N LEU A 247 -11.92 -4.08 13.27
CA LEU A 247 -12.71 -3.06 12.56
C LEU A 247 -14.20 -3.32 12.72
N LEU A 248 -14.91 -2.39 13.33
CA LEU A 248 -16.35 -2.47 13.51
C LEU A 248 -17.04 -1.35 12.73
N ILE A 249 -18.01 -1.70 11.88
CA ILE A 249 -18.70 -0.74 11.01
C ILE A 249 -20.19 -0.74 11.29
N GLY A 250 -20.73 0.43 11.63
CA GLY A 250 -22.11 0.63 12.03
C GLY A 250 -22.91 1.50 11.06
N SER A 251 -24.03 1.00 10.52
CA SER A 251 -24.97 1.84 9.74
C SER A 251 -26.41 1.49 10.07
N PRO A 252 -27.33 2.47 10.22
CA PRO A 252 -28.72 2.16 10.05
C PRO A 252 -29.03 1.86 8.58
N THR A 253 -30.21 1.29 8.33
CA THR A 253 -30.73 1.14 6.96
C THR A 253 -31.73 2.26 6.66
N ILE A 254 -31.47 3.01 5.59
CA ILE A 254 -32.37 4.05 5.07
C ILE A 254 -32.54 3.82 3.58
N ASN A 255 -33.80 3.75 3.12
CA ASN A 255 -34.14 3.48 1.72
C ASN A 255 -33.47 2.20 1.16
N ARG A 256 -33.43 1.13 1.97
CA ARG A 256 -32.81 -0.18 1.66
C ARG A 256 -31.31 -0.14 1.41
N ASP A 257 -30.62 0.86 1.94
CA ASP A 257 -29.16 1.00 1.80
C ASP A 257 -28.51 1.40 3.13
N ALA A 258 -27.20 1.16 3.24
CA ALA A 258 -26.37 1.84 4.23
C ALA A 258 -26.20 3.32 3.84
N LEU A 259 -25.90 4.18 4.81
CA LEU A 259 -25.73 5.60 4.48
C LEU A 259 -24.38 5.85 3.83
N LYS A 260 -24.36 6.81 2.88
CA LYS A 260 -23.17 7.25 2.14
C LYS A 260 -21.88 7.39 2.97
N PRO A 261 -21.87 7.99 4.18
CA PRO A 261 -20.64 8.12 4.95
C PRO A 261 -19.97 6.78 5.27
N ILE A 262 -20.76 5.71 5.41
CA ILE A 262 -20.22 4.36 5.63
C ILE A 262 -19.65 3.79 4.33
N TRP A 263 -20.26 4.07 3.18
CA TRP A 263 -19.68 3.72 1.88
C TRP A 263 -18.33 4.41 1.66
N ASP A 264 -18.24 5.70 2.00
CA ASP A 264 -16.99 6.46 1.95
C ASP A 264 -15.91 5.82 2.83
N VAL A 265 -16.24 5.42 4.06
CA VAL A 265 -15.34 4.66 4.94
C VAL A 265 -14.87 3.36 4.29
N THR A 266 -15.75 2.57 3.67
CA THR A 266 -15.33 1.33 2.98
C THR A 266 -14.47 1.59 1.74
N GLY A 267 -14.48 2.81 1.20
CA GLY A 267 -13.60 3.26 0.13
C GLY A 267 -12.16 3.47 0.59
N LEU A 268 -11.94 3.75 1.88
CA LEU A 268 -10.62 3.94 2.47
C LEU A 268 -9.90 2.61 2.79
N ILE A 269 -10.62 1.49 2.82
CA ILE A 269 -10.07 0.19 3.22
C ILE A 269 -9.29 -0.42 2.07
N THR A 270 -7.96 -0.50 2.20
CA THR A 270 -7.09 -1.16 1.22
C THR A 270 -6.97 -2.67 1.52
N PRO A 271 -7.24 -3.58 0.55
CA PRO A 271 -7.09 -5.02 0.77
C PRO A 271 -5.67 -5.44 1.10
N PHE A 272 -4.65 -4.76 0.56
CA PHE A 272 -3.24 -5.10 0.83
C PHE A 272 -2.87 -4.93 2.32
N ALA A 273 -3.34 -3.86 2.96
CA ALA A 273 -3.05 -3.60 4.37
C ALA A 273 -4.02 -4.29 5.35
N ASN A 274 -5.24 -4.60 4.92
CA ASN A 274 -6.32 -5.06 5.83
C ASN A 274 -6.80 -6.49 5.58
N LYS A 275 -6.16 -7.25 4.67
CA LYS A 275 -6.52 -8.65 4.40
C LYS A 275 -6.48 -9.49 5.68
N GLY A 276 -7.57 -10.20 5.95
CA GLY A 276 -7.74 -11.08 7.10
C GLY A 276 -8.00 -10.35 8.42
N LYS A 277 -8.13 -9.01 8.41
CA LYS A 277 -8.49 -8.24 9.60
C LYS A 277 -9.88 -8.66 10.11
N PRO A 278 -10.03 -9.05 11.39
CA PRO A 278 -11.32 -9.34 11.98
C PRO A 278 -12.25 -8.12 11.92
N ALA A 279 -13.49 -8.35 11.49
CA ALA A 279 -14.48 -7.28 11.39
C ALA A 279 -15.88 -7.69 11.84
N LEU A 280 -16.61 -6.72 12.41
CA LEU A 280 -18.02 -6.87 12.77
C LEU A 280 -18.83 -5.73 12.17
N VAL A 281 -19.92 -6.07 11.48
CA VAL A 281 -20.86 -5.09 10.95
C VAL A 281 -22.10 -5.09 11.83
N PHE A 282 -22.62 -3.91 12.15
CA PHE A 282 -23.83 -3.77 12.97
C PHE A 282 -24.72 -2.63 12.49
N GLY A 283 -25.99 -2.63 12.93
CA GLY A 283 -26.92 -1.60 12.51
C GLY A 283 -28.33 -1.74 13.06
N SER A 284 -29.03 -0.60 13.10
CA SER A 284 -30.46 -0.54 13.39
C SER A 284 -31.30 -0.31 12.12
N TYR A 285 -32.53 -0.81 12.09
CA TYR A 285 -33.43 -0.61 10.96
C TYR A 285 -34.90 -0.59 11.39
N GLY A 286 -35.79 -0.10 10.53
CA GLY A 286 -37.23 -0.07 10.81
C GLY A 286 -37.94 -1.35 10.35
N TRP A 287 -38.23 -1.43 9.05
CA TRP A 287 -39.02 -2.52 8.44
C TRP A 287 -38.19 -3.40 7.48
N SER A 288 -37.07 -2.92 6.98
CA SER A 288 -36.10 -3.71 6.19
C SER A 288 -34.67 -3.27 6.50
N GLY A 289 -33.74 -4.23 6.56
CA GLY A 289 -32.39 -4.06 7.13
C GLY A 289 -31.26 -4.45 6.18
N GLU A 290 -31.34 -4.03 4.93
CA GLU A 290 -30.40 -4.36 3.84
C GLU A 290 -29.00 -3.77 4.02
N GLY A 291 -28.85 -2.65 4.75
CA GLY A 291 -27.56 -1.95 4.86
C GLY A 291 -26.45 -2.80 5.48
N VAL A 292 -26.75 -3.56 6.54
CA VAL A 292 -25.76 -4.44 7.20
C VAL A 292 -25.26 -5.55 6.24
N PRO A 293 -26.13 -6.34 5.58
CA PRO A 293 -25.70 -7.34 4.59
C PRO A 293 -24.84 -6.76 3.47
N MET A 294 -25.21 -5.59 2.93
CA MET A 294 -24.43 -4.95 1.86
C MET A 294 -23.01 -4.58 2.33
N ILE A 295 -22.87 -4.06 3.55
CA ILE A 295 -21.55 -3.77 4.13
C ILE A 295 -20.77 -5.07 4.35
N VAL A 296 -21.41 -6.13 4.87
CA VAL A 296 -20.77 -7.45 5.05
C VAL A 296 -20.19 -7.97 3.73
N GLU A 297 -20.96 -7.93 2.65
CA GLU A 297 -20.50 -8.33 1.32
C GLU A 297 -19.32 -7.48 0.84
N ARG A 298 -19.40 -6.16 1.01
CA ARG A 298 -18.32 -5.23 0.66
C ARG A 298 -17.02 -5.57 1.41
N LEU A 299 -17.07 -5.76 2.73
CA LEU A 299 -15.89 -6.07 3.54
C LEU A 299 -15.31 -7.46 3.24
N LYS A 300 -16.16 -8.47 2.99
CA LYS A 300 -15.71 -9.79 2.52
C LYS A 300 -15.03 -9.69 1.15
N GLY A 301 -15.54 -8.85 0.24
CA GLY A 301 -14.93 -8.54 -1.05
C GLY A 301 -13.53 -7.94 -0.92
N LEU A 302 -13.32 -7.08 0.09
CA LEU A 302 -12.03 -6.49 0.47
C LEU A 302 -11.13 -7.45 1.28
N LYS A 303 -11.56 -8.72 1.45
CA LYS A 303 -10.82 -9.81 2.11
C LYS A 303 -10.67 -9.64 3.63
N LEU A 304 -11.57 -8.92 4.30
CA LEU A 304 -11.64 -8.91 5.76
C LEU A 304 -12.35 -10.19 6.27
N ASN A 305 -12.02 -10.59 7.50
CA ASN A 305 -12.67 -11.71 8.17
C ASN A 305 -13.90 -11.21 8.93
N VAL A 306 -15.04 -11.11 8.23
CA VAL A 306 -16.28 -10.59 8.82
C VAL A 306 -16.99 -11.69 9.62
N VAL A 307 -17.40 -11.37 10.85
CA VAL A 307 -18.17 -12.27 11.73
C VAL A 307 -19.59 -12.44 11.22
N GLY A 308 -19.95 -13.68 10.87
CA GLY A 308 -21.29 -14.08 10.46
C GLY A 308 -21.89 -13.20 9.36
N ASP A 309 -23.15 -12.80 9.59
CA ASP A 309 -23.94 -11.93 8.70
C ASP A 309 -24.14 -10.51 9.28
N GLY A 310 -23.34 -10.15 10.29
CA GLY A 310 -23.48 -8.90 11.04
C GLY A 310 -24.68 -8.89 11.99
N VAL A 311 -24.72 -7.87 12.86
CA VAL A 311 -25.79 -7.67 13.84
C VAL A 311 -26.83 -6.70 13.29
N ARG A 312 -28.11 -7.08 13.34
CA ARG A 312 -29.21 -6.26 12.87
C ARG A 312 -30.28 -6.13 13.94
N VAL A 313 -30.57 -4.90 14.33
CA VAL A 313 -31.56 -4.61 15.38
C VAL A 313 -32.74 -3.87 14.79
N VAL A 314 -33.96 -4.35 15.07
CA VAL A 314 -35.20 -3.65 14.71
C VAL A 314 -35.42 -2.52 15.71
N PHE A 315 -35.45 -1.28 15.23
CA PHE A 315 -35.54 -0.06 16.01
C PHE A 315 -34.53 -0.01 17.17
N LYS A 316 -35.01 0.02 18.42
CA LYS A 316 -34.20 0.21 19.62
C LYS A 316 -33.74 -1.15 20.17
N PRO A 317 -32.44 -1.34 20.48
CA PRO A 317 -31.97 -2.56 21.10
C PRO A 317 -32.58 -2.76 22.49
N ASN A 318 -32.99 -3.99 22.78
CA ASN A 318 -33.42 -4.48 24.07
C ASN A 318 -32.40 -5.51 24.61
N GLN A 319 -32.67 -6.08 25.79
CA GLN A 319 -31.75 -7.01 26.46
C GLN A 319 -31.39 -8.22 25.59
N LYS A 320 -32.34 -8.77 24.83
CA LYS A 320 -32.10 -9.91 23.94
C LYS A 320 -31.09 -9.53 22.85
N GLU A 321 -31.28 -8.39 22.19
CA GLU A 321 -30.32 -7.98 21.15
C GLU A 321 -28.94 -7.64 21.75
N PHE A 322 -28.87 -7.13 22.98
CA PHE A 322 -27.59 -6.95 23.67
C PHE A 322 -26.86 -8.27 23.96
N GLU A 323 -27.57 -9.35 24.30
CA GLU A 323 -26.94 -10.67 24.41
C GLU A 323 -26.45 -11.21 23.05
N GLU A 324 -27.22 -10.99 21.97
CA GLU A 324 -26.78 -11.36 20.61
C GLU A 324 -25.54 -10.56 20.18
N ILE A 325 -25.47 -9.26 20.52
CA ILE A 325 -24.29 -8.42 20.28
C ILE A 325 -23.06 -8.98 21.03
N LYS A 326 -23.21 -9.39 22.30
CA LYS A 326 -22.09 -9.99 23.06
C LYS A 326 -21.54 -11.24 22.37
N LEU A 327 -22.42 -12.14 21.92
CA LEU A 327 -21.99 -13.36 21.22
C LEU A 327 -21.23 -13.04 19.92
N ALA A 328 -21.68 -12.04 19.16
CA ALA A 328 -20.98 -11.60 17.96
C ALA A 328 -19.61 -10.99 18.27
N VAL A 329 -19.49 -10.20 19.35
CA VAL A 329 -18.21 -9.65 19.81
C VAL A 329 -17.29 -10.78 20.31
N ASP A 330 -17.80 -11.75 21.06
CA ASP A 330 -17.02 -12.89 21.52
C ASP A 330 -16.47 -13.71 20.35
N GLU A 331 -17.26 -13.89 19.29
CA GLU A 331 -16.82 -14.54 18.06
C GLU A 331 -15.78 -13.71 17.29
N LEU A 332 -15.93 -12.39 17.26
CA LEU A 332 -14.92 -11.48 16.71
C LEU A 332 -13.58 -11.66 17.41
N MET A 333 -13.59 -11.73 18.74
CA MET A 333 -12.38 -11.85 19.56
C MET A 333 -11.63 -13.17 19.34
N LYS A 334 -12.32 -14.25 18.95
CA LYS A 334 -11.66 -15.52 18.60
C LYS A 334 -10.80 -15.42 17.34
N GLN A 335 -11.04 -14.41 16.49
CA GLN A 335 -10.28 -14.20 15.25
C GLN A 335 -9.03 -13.34 15.46
N VAL A 336 -8.87 -12.70 16.62
CA VAL A 336 -7.65 -11.97 16.97
C VAL A 336 -6.53 -13.00 17.11
N LYS A 337 -5.53 -12.91 16.22
CA LYS A 337 -4.32 -13.73 16.34
C LYS A 337 -3.54 -13.22 17.56
N LYS A 338 -3.24 -14.12 18.49
CA LYS A 338 -2.33 -13.84 19.61
C LYS A 338 -0.91 -13.59 19.12
#